data_AF-A0A7X6RS63-F1
#
_entry.id   AF-A0A7X6RS63-F1
#
_cell.length_a   1.000
_cell.length_b   1.000
_cell.length_c   1.000
_cell.angle_alpha   90.00
_cell.angle_beta   90.00
_cell.angle_gamma   90.00
#
_symmetry.space_group_name_H-M   'P 1'
#
loop_
_entity.id
_entity.type
_entity.pdbx_description
1 polymer ?
#
loop_
_entity_poly.entity_id
_entity_poly.type
_entity_poly.pdbx_seq_one_letter_code
_entity_poly.pdbx_strand_id
1 'polypeptide(L)'
;MSNSSLPRTVGRTGLAATAAAFLAFGLAAPAAAEPVETYEGSTRAQYIGNAQDGSDVSTSGGTIGTSLFNLELEDGTILTTYCIDFETNIRGGAWYREDDWANYPGKGEFAAPAKVHWILQNAYPAKTAEELGADAGVEGLSQREALGATQAAIWHFSNGVDLEDQGNSDAIKAVYAYLIENAEELPQTAEPAPALSITPGTASGTAGETVGEFLIQTNASAIPVVLDAPEGVTLVDLETDEPVTEVDNGDTVGFSVPADAEAGQASFSLEASATVATGRLFKGESEEPTQTLITAEGGQATVSASASADWTVGGETPPESPEPSEPESPEPSEPESPEPTPSDEPSEPTDKPSEPADDRNEPTLPVTGGALAGLVAAGVAALGAGGGAIYLSRKRKAANGQDLEG
;
A
#
# COMPACT_ATOMS: atom_id res chain seq x y z
N MET A 1 -28.05 -79.59 19.50
CA MET A 1 -27.58 -78.19 19.51
C MET A 1 -27.73 -77.67 20.94
N SER A 2 -26.64 -77.62 21.71
CA SER A 2 -26.60 -77.07 23.08
C SER A 2 -25.18 -77.15 23.66
N ASN A 3 -24.92 -76.37 24.71
CA ASN A 3 -23.73 -76.39 25.60
C ASN A 3 -22.42 -75.90 24.94
N SER A 4 -21.42 -75.28 25.61
CA SER A 4 -21.22 -74.76 26.99
C SER A 4 -19.89 -73.94 27.02
N SER A 5 -19.52 -73.11 27.99
CA SER A 5 -20.15 -72.55 29.21
C SER A 5 -19.34 -71.31 29.70
N LEU A 6 -19.89 -70.51 30.63
CA LEU A 6 -19.12 -69.55 31.45
C LEU A 6 -18.20 -70.27 32.46
N PRO A 7 -17.13 -69.64 32.98
CA PRO A 7 -17.25 -69.05 34.33
C PRO A 7 -16.45 -67.74 34.59
N ARG A 8 -16.70 -67.14 35.76
CA ARG A 8 -16.04 -65.96 36.34
C ARG A 8 -14.97 -66.36 37.37
N THR A 9 -13.87 -65.60 37.48
CA THR A 9 -13.14 -65.27 38.74
C THR A 9 -12.12 -64.17 38.41
N VAL A 10 -12.23 -62.93 38.91
CA VAL A 10 -11.90 -62.42 40.27
C VAL A 10 -10.40 -62.53 40.62
N GLY A 11 -9.72 -61.38 40.62
CA GLY A 11 -8.45 -61.13 41.29
C GLY A 11 -8.38 -59.64 41.67
N ARG A 12 -8.30 -59.33 42.97
CA ARG A 12 -8.23 -57.96 43.53
C ARG A 12 -6.90 -57.76 44.24
N THR A 13 -6.10 -56.79 43.80
CA THR A 13 -5.04 -56.04 44.53
C THR A 13 -4.45 -55.04 43.53
N GLY A 14 -4.13 -53.77 43.82
CA GLY A 14 -4.32 -52.96 45.03
C GLY A 14 -3.24 -51.87 45.12
N LEU A 15 -3.63 -50.61 45.36
CA LEU A 15 -2.78 -49.39 45.46
C LEU A 15 -2.07 -48.95 44.14
N ALA A 16 -1.81 -47.67 43.87
CA ALA A 16 -2.09 -46.43 44.62
C ALA A 16 -2.16 -45.21 43.66
N ALA A 17 -2.80 -44.10 44.11
CA ALA A 17 -2.54 -42.69 43.76
C ALA A 17 -2.61 -42.26 42.26
N THR A 18 -3.08 -41.07 41.87
CA THR A 18 -3.53 -39.88 42.61
C THR A 18 -4.53 -39.07 41.76
N ALA A 19 -5.18 -38.07 42.34
CA ALA A 19 -6.12 -37.20 41.64
C ALA A 19 -5.47 -36.32 40.56
N ALA A 20 -6.19 -36.06 39.47
CA ALA A 20 -6.49 -34.71 38.95
C ALA A 20 -7.15 -34.81 37.56
N ALA A 21 -8.48 -34.94 37.52
CA ALA A 21 -9.25 -34.68 36.31
C ALA A 21 -9.43 -33.17 36.16
N PHE A 22 -8.40 -32.46 35.70
CA PHE A 22 -8.60 -31.10 35.19
C PHE A 22 -9.20 -31.19 33.80
N LEU A 23 -10.41 -30.65 33.66
CA LEU A 23 -11.04 -30.38 32.38
C LEU A 23 -10.09 -29.48 31.58
N ALA A 24 -9.57 -30.01 30.47
CA ALA A 24 -9.00 -29.17 29.44
C ALA A 24 -10.15 -28.42 28.76
N PHE A 25 -10.57 -27.30 29.38
CA PHE A 25 -11.16 -26.22 28.62
C PHE A 25 -10.08 -25.77 27.64
N GLY A 26 -10.22 -26.23 26.40
CA GLY A 26 -9.47 -25.66 25.30
C GLY A 26 -9.85 -24.20 25.22
N LEU A 27 -8.90 -23.32 25.57
CA LEU A 27 -8.89 -21.98 25.02
C LEU A 27 -8.76 -22.14 23.51
N ALA A 28 -9.90 -22.21 22.83
CA ALA A 28 -9.97 -21.77 21.46
C ALA A 28 -9.58 -20.30 21.49
N ALA A 29 -8.30 -20.03 21.23
CA ALA A 29 -7.93 -18.73 20.72
C ALA A 29 -8.83 -18.47 19.50
N PRO A 30 -9.34 -17.23 19.30
CA PRO A 30 -10.02 -16.92 18.05
C PRO A 30 -9.09 -17.33 16.91
N ALA A 31 -9.62 -18.11 15.98
CA ALA A 31 -8.89 -18.38 14.75
C ALA A 31 -8.66 -17.01 14.12
N ALA A 32 -7.39 -16.59 14.02
CA ALA A 32 -7.07 -15.42 13.22
C ALA A 32 -7.62 -15.71 11.82
N ALA A 33 -8.55 -14.87 11.36
CA ALA A 33 -9.06 -14.96 10.01
C ALA A 33 -7.84 -14.89 9.07
N GLU A 34 -7.80 -15.76 8.06
CA GLU A 34 -6.80 -15.58 7.01
C GLU A 34 -7.11 -14.23 6.34
N PRO A 35 -6.09 -13.38 6.11
CA PRO A 35 -6.34 -12.04 5.59
C PRO A 35 -7.08 -12.15 4.25
N VAL A 36 -8.19 -11.43 4.11
CA VAL A 36 -8.83 -11.28 2.81
C VAL A 36 -7.84 -10.59 1.88
N GLU A 37 -7.48 -11.27 0.79
CA GLU A 37 -6.67 -10.70 -0.28
C GLU A 37 -7.48 -9.59 -0.96
N THR A 38 -7.05 -8.34 -0.76
CA THR A 38 -7.67 -7.14 -1.34
C THR A 38 -6.94 -6.69 -2.59
N TYR A 39 -7.68 -6.15 -3.55
CA TYR A 39 -7.17 -5.72 -4.85
C TYR A 39 -7.67 -4.30 -5.11
N GLU A 40 -6.80 -3.30 -4.94
CA GLU A 40 -7.12 -1.86 -5.07
C GLU A 40 -7.51 -1.41 -6.49
N GLY A 41 -7.80 -2.36 -7.38
CA GLY A 41 -8.26 -2.13 -8.75
C GLY A 41 -7.16 -1.60 -9.65
N SER A 42 -6.22 -2.50 -9.93
CA SER A 42 -5.08 -2.26 -10.80
C SER A 42 -4.99 -3.38 -11.80
N THR A 43 -5.42 -3.14 -13.04
CA THR A 43 -5.51 -4.16 -14.09
C THR A 43 -4.20 -4.94 -14.22
N ARG A 44 -4.27 -6.26 -14.11
CA ARG A 44 -3.11 -7.14 -14.16
C ARG A 44 -2.90 -7.71 -15.57
N ALA A 45 -1.65 -7.76 -16.01
CA ALA A 45 -1.29 -8.16 -17.37
C ALA A 45 0.01 -8.95 -17.46
N GLN A 46 0.12 -9.87 -18.41
CA GLN A 46 1.37 -10.57 -18.73
C GLN A 46 1.99 -10.05 -20.02
N TYR A 47 3.31 -9.85 -20.04
CA TYR A 47 4.02 -9.55 -21.28
C TYR A 47 4.19 -10.80 -22.16
N ILE A 48 3.53 -10.78 -23.33
CA ILE A 48 3.46 -11.91 -24.28
C ILE A 48 4.39 -11.77 -25.49
N GLY A 49 5.02 -10.61 -25.71
CA GLY A 49 5.97 -10.37 -26.79
C GLY A 49 5.87 -8.98 -27.42
N ASN A 50 6.80 -8.66 -28.33
CA ASN A 50 6.74 -7.41 -29.09
C ASN A 50 5.53 -7.41 -30.03
N ALA A 51 4.76 -6.32 -30.02
CA ALA A 51 3.73 -6.03 -31.01
C ALA A 51 4.36 -5.66 -32.36
N GLN A 52 5.43 -4.87 -32.32
CA GLN A 52 6.15 -4.39 -33.50
C GLN A 52 7.57 -3.96 -33.13
N ASP A 53 8.54 -4.24 -34.00
CA ASP A 53 9.90 -3.74 -33.88
C ASP A 53 10.08 -2.47 -34.72
N GLY A 54 10.63 -1.41 -34.11
CA GLY A 54 11.05 -0.17 -34.75
C GLY A 54 12.51 -0.19 -35.18
N SER A 55 13.02 0.97 -35.61
CA SER A 55 14.43 1.18 -35.90
C SER A 55 15.27 1.20 -34.63
N ASP A 56 16.53 0.76 -34.73
CA ASP A 56 17.51 1.04 -33.69
C ASP A 56 17.76 2.55 -33.64
N VAL A 57 17.85 3.13 -32.45
CA VAL A 57 18.15 4.54 -32.23
C VAL A 57 19.44 4.71 -31.45
N SER A 58 20.25 5.68 -31.86
CA SER A 58 21.47 6.08 -31.15
C SER A 58 21.13 7.21 -30.18
N THR A 59 21.43 7.03 -28.90
CA THR A 59 21.11 7.98 -27.82
C THR A 59 22.33 8.26 -26.96
N SER A 60 22.25 9.27 -26.09
CA SER A 60 23.27 9.56 -25.08
C SER A 60 23.50 8.40 -24.09
N GLY A 61 22.51 7.51 -23.93
CA GLY A 61 22.61 6.25 -23.18
C GLY A 61 23.16 5.06 -23.99
N GLY A 62 23.38 5.21 -25.30
CA GLY A 62 23.85 4.17 -26.21
C GLY A 62 22.89 3.87 -27.37
N THR A 63 23.24 2.89 -28.20
CA THR A 63 22.36 2.41 -29.28
C THR A 63 21.45 1.30 -28.77
N ILE A 64 20.14 1.45 -28.96
CA ILE A 64 19.10 0.53 -28.46
C ILE A 64 18.05 0.27 -29.54
N GLY A 65 17.54 -0.96 -29.59
CA GLY A 65 16.40 -1.32 -30.44
C GLY A 65 15.10 -0.82 -29.84
N THR A 66 14.20 -0.30 -30.67
CA THR A 66 12.89 0.19 -30.24
C THR A 66 11.78 -0.81 -30.57
N SER A 67 10.78 -0.93 -29.71
CA SER A 67 9.65 -1.85 -29.92
C SER A 67 8.38 -1.32 -29.24
N LEU A 68 7.23 -1.72 -29.78
CA LEU A 68 5.95 -1.73 -29.06
C LEU A 68 5.79 -3.11 -28.42
N PHE A 69 5.25 -3.17 -27.20
CA PHE A 69 5.13 -4.40 -26.40
C PHE A 69 3.66 -4.73 -26.15
N ASN A 70 3.29 -6.01 -26.31
CA ASN A 70 1.96 -6.51 -25.98
C ASN A 70 1.87 -6.93 -24.51
N LEU A 71 0.92 -6.35 -23.79
CA LEU A 71 0.46 -6.83 -22.49
C LEU A 71 -0.91 -7.48 -22.64
N GLU A 72 -1.01 -8.77 -22.30
CA GLU A 72 -2.28 -9.52 -22.27
C GLU A 72 -2.87 -9.45 -20.86
N LEU A 73 -4.07 -8.87 -20.73
CA LEU A 73 -4.83 -8.81 -19.48
C LEU A 73 -5.37 -10.19 -19.10
N GLU A 74 -5.78 -10.41 -17.84
CA GLU A 74 -6.23 -11.74 -17.37
C GLU A 74 -7.51 -12.24 -18.09
N ASP A 75 -8.49 -11.36 -18.27
CA ASP A 75 -9.01 -10.92 -19.56
C ASP A 75 -8.93 -11.75 -20.87
N GLY A 76 -7.71 -11.79 -21.42
CA GLY A 76 -7.41 -12.04 -22.84
C GLY A 76 -7.33 -10.77 -23.71
N THR A 77 -7.69 -9.58 -23.20
CA THR A 77 -7.51 -8.31 -23.94
C THR A 77 -6.03 -7.97 -24.09
N ILE A 78 -5.61 -7.54 -25.28
CA ILE A 78 -4.22 -7.15 -25.55
C ILE A 78 -4.12 -5.62 -25.61
N LEU A 79 -3.20 -5.06 -24.82
CA LEU A 79 -2.82 -3.65 -24.82
C LEU A 79 -1.48 -3.47 -25.55
N THR A 80 -1.39 -2.45 -26.40
CA THR A 80 -0.13 -2.04 -27.03
C THR A 80 0.56 -1.01 -26.12
N THR A 81 1.84 -1.20 -25.79
CA THR A 81 2.58 -0.35 -24.84
C THR A 81 3.96 0.11 -25.35
N TYR A 82 4.44 1.25 -24.86
CA TYR A 82 5.83 1.71 -25.01
C TYR A 82 6.63 1.48 -23.72
N CYS A 83 7.96 1.48 -23.82
CA CYS A 83 8.85 1.51 -22.65
C CYS A 83 9.02 2.95 -22.13
N ILE A 84 8.98 3.15 -20.82
CA ILE A 84 9.35 4.41 -20.14
C ILE A 84 10.59 4.30 -19.24
N ASP A 85 11.21 3.12 -19.14
CA ASP A 85 12.40 2.85 -18.32
C ASP A 85 13.59 2.37 -19.15
N PHE A 86 14.36 3.31 -19.70
CA PHE A 86 15.51 3.06 -20.58
C PHE A 86 16.59 2.14 -19.96
N GLU A 87 16.80 2.18 -18.64
CA GLU A 87 17.90 1.45 -18.00
C GLU A 87 17.60 -0.04 -17.75
N THR A 88 16.33 -0.44 -17.73
CA THR A 88 15.91 -1.79 -17.38
C THR A 88 15.55 -2.56 -18.65
N ASN A 89 15.91 -3.84 -18.70
CA ASN A 89 15.55 -4.70 -19.84
C ASN A 89 14.18 -5.34 -19.60
N ILE A 90 13.40 -5.53 -20.66
CA ILE A 90 12.17 -6.31 -20.59
C ILE A 90 12.45 -7.79 -20.31
N ARG A 91 11.54 -8.44 -19.56
CA ARG A 91 11.60 -9.87 -19.24
C ARG A 91 10.41 -10.60 -19.86
N GLY A 92 10.69 -11.63 -20.66
CA GLY A 92 9.66 -12.49 -21.26
C GLY A 92 8.76 -13.14 -20.21
N GLY A 93 7.44 -13.04 -20.37
CA GLY A 93 6.46 -13.63 -19.45
C GLY A 93 6.34 -12.93 -18.09
N ALA A 94 6.97 -11.76 -17.90
CA ALA A 94 6.80 -10.99 -16.68
C ALA A 94 5.35 -10.50 -16.51
N TRP A 95 4.90 -10.49 -15.26
CA TRP A 95 3.62 -9.94 -14.87
C TRP A 95 3.75 -8.47 -14.47
N TYR A 96 2.74 -7.71 -14.87
CA TYR A 96 2.61 -6.28 -14.68
C TYR A 96 1.27 -5.97 -14.01
N ARG A 97 1.25 -4.84 -13.31
CA ARG A 97 0.09 -4.27 -12.65
C ARG A 97 -0.04 -2.82 -13.08
N GLU A 98 -1.25 -2.40 -13.42
CA GLU A 98 -1.59 -1.00 -13.62
C GLU A 98 -1.27 -0.20 -12.34
N ASP A 99 -0.62 0.95 -12.46
CA ASP A 99 -0.24 1.77 -11.31
C ASP A 99 -0.25 3.24 -11.73
N ASP A 100 -0.20 4.15 -10.77
CA ASP A 100 -0.24 5.59 -11.04
C ASP A 100 1.14 6.14 -11.45
N TRP A 101 1.17 7.26 -12.17
CA TRP A 101 2.40 7.93 -12.61
C TRP A 101 3.33 8.28 -11.44
N ALA A 102 2.75 8.63 -10.29
CA ALA A 102 3.50 8.92 -9.05
C ALA A 102 4.27 7.70 -8.50
N ASN A 103 3.85 6.48 -8.87
CA ASN A 103 4.44 5.22 -8.39
C ASN A 103 5.43 4.59 -9.38
N TYR A 104 5.81 5.34 -10.43
CA TYR A 104 6.84 4.95 -11.42
C TYR A 104 8.14 4.51 -10.74
N PRO A 105 8.55 3.23 -10.88
CA PRO A 105 9.71 2.66 -10.18
C PRO A 105 10.99 2.65 -11.01
N GLY A 106 10.91 3.06 -12.29
CA GLY A 106 12.02 2.99 -13.23
C GLY A 106 13.12 4.00 -12.91
N LYS A 107 14.26 3.88 -13.59
CA LYS A 107 15.41 4.73 -13.29
C LYS A 107 15.48 5.94 -14.21
N GLY A 108 15.49 7.11 -13.60
CA GLY A 108 15.44 8.39 -14.28
C GLY A 108 14.41 9.29 -13.63
N GLU A 109 14.21 10.47 -14.19
CA GLU A 109 13.07 11.31 -13.82
C GLU A 109 11.96 11.10 -14.85
N PHE A 110 10.85 10.46 -14.45
CA PHE A 110 9.56 10.59 -15.15
C PHE A 110 8.99 11.99 -14.85
N ALA A 111 9.78 13.02 -15.19
CA ALA A 111 9.61 14.40 -14.76
C ALA A 111 8.44 15.10 -15.47
N ALA A 112 8.19 14.69 -16.71
CA ALA A 112 7.15 15.28 -17.56
C ALA A 112 6.21 14.18 -18.09
N PRO A 113 5.48 13.47 -17.19
CA PRO A 113 4.64 12.34 -17.60
C PRO A 113 3.47 12.81 -18.48
N ALA A 114 2.99 14.04 -18.25
CA ALA A 114 2.03 14.70 -19.12
C ALA A 114 2.56 14.94 -20.54
N LYS A 115 3.87 15.20 -20.72
CA LYS A 115 4.47 15.31 -22.06
C LYS A 115 4.63 13.96 -22.75
N VAL A 116 4.94 12.91 -21.99
CA VAL A 116 4.87 11.54 -22.52
C VAL A 116 3.44 11.22 -22.96
N HIS A 117 2.42 11.57 -22.17
CA HIS A 117 1.03 11.39 -22.56
C HIS A 117 0.64 12.22 -23.80
N TRP A 118 1.13 13.46 -23.93
CA TRP A 118 0.98 14.25 -25.17
C TRP A 118 1.55 13.50 -26.38
N ILE A 119 2.75 12.92 -26.28
CA ILE A 119 3.37 12.13 -27.35
C ILE A 119 2.50 10.92 -27.68
N LEU A 120 2.03 10.16 -26.68
CA LEU A 120 1.18 8.98 -26.90
C LEU A 120 -0.13 9.32 -27.64
N GLN A 121 -0.66 10.54 -27.46
CA GLN A 121 -1.84 11.04 -28.18
C GLN A 121 -1.53 11.60 -29.59
N ASN A 122 -0.29 12.02 -29.87
CA ASN A 122 0.08 12.80 -31.05
C ASN A 122 1.14 12.17 -31.96
N ALA A 123 1.64 10.99 -31.60
CA ALA A 123 2.67 10.25 -32.31
C ALA A 123 2.19 8.84 -32.72
N TYR A 124 3.10 8.00 -33.21
CA TYR A 124 2.79 6.64 -33.64
C TYR A 124 2.58 5.72 -32.42
N PRO A 125 1.59 4.80 -32.40
CA PRO A 125 0.65 4.45 -33.47
C PRO A 125 -0.67 5.26 -33.48
N ALA A 126 -0.93 6.12 -32.49
CA ALA A 126 -2.17 6.93 -32.41
C ALA A 126 -2.39 7.83 -33.66
N LYS A 127 -1.29 8.29 -34.27
CA LYS A 127 -1.23 8.75 -35.66
C LYS A 127 -0.51 7.72 -36.53
N THR A 128 -0.91 7.63 -37.80
CA THR A 128 -0.14 6.87 -38.78
C THR A 128 1.24 7.49 -39.02
N ALA A 129 2.18 6.70 -39.54
CA ALA A 129 3.50 7.21 -39.92
C ALA A 129 3.44 8.27 -41.04
N GLU A 130 2.39 8.25 -41.88
CA GLU A 130 2.18 9.29 -42.90
C GLU A 130 1.74 10.62 -42.27
N GLU A 131 0.82 10.59 -41.30
CA GLU A 131 0.37 11.78 -40.57
C GLU A 131 1.48 12.37 -39.70
N LEU A 132 2.19 11.54 -38.92
CA LEU A 132 3.32 11.99 -38.10
C LEU A 132 4.49 12.50 -38.97
N GLY A 133 4.71 11.89 -40.13
CA GLY A 133 5.67 12.38 -41.12
C GLY A 133 5.28 13.75 -41.67
N ALA A 134 4.01 13.93 -42.05
CA ALA A 134 3.50 15.21 -42.54
C ALA A 134 3.62 16.33 -41.49
N ASP A 135 3.27 16.05 -40.23
CA ASP A 135 3.40 16.98 -39.11
C ASP A 135 4.87 17.41 -38.87
N ALA A 136 5.80 16.46 -38.96
CA ALA A 136 7.24 16.71 -38.80
C ALA A 136 7.96 17.21 -40.07
N GLY A 137 7.27 17.37 -41.20
CA GLY A 137 7.86 17.77 -42.48
C GLY A 137 8.72 16.69 -43.18
N VAL A 138 8.47 15.40 -42.88
CA VAL A 138 9.18 14.23 -43.42
C VAL A 138 8.29 13.46 -44.40
N GLU A 139 8.64 13.49 -45.68
CA GLU A 139 7.98 12.65 -46.70
C GLU A 139 8.44 11.18 -46.59
N GLY A 140 7.50 10.24 -46.65
CA GLY A 140 7.79 8.81 -46.74
C GLY A 140 8.32 8.15 -45.47
N LEU A 141 8.07 8.74 -44.28
CA LEU A 141 8.43 8.18 -42.98
C LEU A 141 7.94 6.73 -42.85
N SER A 142 8.86 5.80 -42.58
CA SER A 142 8.49 4.40 -42.36
C SER A 142 7.93 4.19 -40.94
N GLN A 143 7.07 3.19 -40.76
CA GLN A 143 6.55 2.82 -39.43
C GLN A 143 7.68 2.52 -38.42
N ARG A 144 8.80 1.94 -38.90
CA ARG A 144 9.96 1.65 -38.04
C ARG A 144 10.66 2.91 -37.55
N GLU A 145 10.78 3.92 -38.40
CA GLU A 145 11.33 5.23 -38.03
C GLU A 145 10.36 6.03 -37.17
N ALA A 146 9.06 5.97 -37.45
CA ALA A 146 8.01 6.59 -36.63
C ALA A 146 8.01 6.03 -35.19
N LEU A 147 8.03 4.71 -35.04
CA LEU A 147 8.17 4.03 -33.74
C LEU A 147 9.47 4.43 -33.06
N GLY A 148 10.61 4.36 -33.76
CA GLY A 148 11.92 4.70 -33.22
C GLY A 148 12.02 6.14 -32.69
N ALA A 149 11.56 7.11 -33.47
CA ALA A 149 11.52 8.51 -33.07
C ALA A 149 10.55 8.76 -31.91
N THR A 150 9.39 8.09 -31.89
CA THR A 150 8.41 8.18 -30.81
C THR A 150 8.99 7.63 -29.50
N GLN A 151 9.57 6.43 -29.52
CA GLN A 151 10.18 5.81 -28.34
C GLN A 151 11.37 6.64 -27.80
N ALA A 152 12.17 7.25 -28.69
CA ALA A 152 13.23 8.18 -28.28
C ALA A 152 12.66 9.46 -27.62
N ALA A 153 11.59 10.05 -28.16
CA ALA A 153 10.95 11.22 -27.58
C ALA A 153 10.28 10.92 -26.22
N ILE A 154 9.80 9.68 -26.02
CA ILE A 154 9.34 9.20 -24.71
C ILE A 154 10.51 9.15 -23.71
N TRP A 155 11.64 8.50 -24.08
CA TRP A 155 12.82 8.40 -23.21
C TRP A 155 13.48 9.74 -22.86
N HIS A 156 13.36 10.75 -23.72
CA HIS A 156 13.76 12.12 -23.40
C HIS A 156 12.99 12.65 -22.17
N PHE A 157 11.68 12.43 -22.08
CA PHE A 157 10.84 12.90 -20.96
C PHE A 157 10.71 11.91 -19.79
N SER A 158 11.03 10.62 -19.96
CA SER A 158 10.95 9.60 -18.89
C SER A 158 12.30 9.23 -18.26
N ASN A 159 13.41 9.47 -18.95
CA ASN A 159 14.75 9.11 -18.47
C ASN A 159 15.81 10.22 -18.68
N GLY A 160 15.47 11.33 -19.35
CA GLY A 160 16.44 12.38 -19.71
C GLY A 160 17.47 11.92 -20.75
N VAL A 161 17.11 10.94 -21.58
CA VAL A 161 17.98 10.34 -22.60
C VAL A 161 17.71 10.99 -23.95
N ASP A 162 18.71 11.69 -24.49
CA ASP A 162 18.63 12.43 -25.74
C ASP A 162 19.02 11.58 -26.96
N LEU A 163 18.37 11.85 -28.09
CA LEU A 163 18.75 11.30 -29.39
C LEU A 163 20.06 11.94 -29.90
N GLU A 164 21.02 11.13 -30.33
CA GLU A 164 22.30 11.60 -30.89
C GLU A 164 22.16 12.02 -32.37
N ASP A 165 22.95 13.00 -32.82
CA ASP A 165 22.96 13.39 -34.25
C ASP A 165 23.56 12.30 -35.16
N GLN A 166 24.50 11.51 -34.61
CA GLN A 166 25.15 10.40 -35.30
C GLN A 166 24.46 9.07 -34.99
N GLY A 167 24.29 8.23 -36.02
CA GLY A 167 23.70 6.89 -35.90
C GLY A 167 22.20 6.82 -36.18
N ASN A 168 21.53 7.98 -36.36
CA ASN A 168 20.10 8.07 -36.67
C ASN A 168 19.85 8.60 -38.08
N SER A 169 18.72 8.24 -38.71
CA SER A 169 18.30 8.83 -39.98
C SER A 169 17.80 10.26 -39.78
N ASP A 170 17.91 11.11 -40.81
CA ASP A 170 17.40 12.48 -40.74
C ASP A 170 15.87 12.51 -40.53
N ALA A 171 15.16 11.49 -41.00
CA ALA A 171 13.74 11.29 -40.73
C ALA A 171 13.45 11.06 -39.24
N ILE A 172 14.20 10.17 -38.57
CA ILE A 172 14.08 9.94 -37.11
C ILE A 172 14.38 11.23 -36.36
N LYS A 173 15.46 11.94 -36.71
CA LYS A 173 15.86 13.18 -36.05
C LYS A 173 14.82 14.30 -36.18
N ALA A 174 14.22 14.46 -37.37
CA ALA A 174 13.17 15.45 -37.60
C ALA A 174 11.89 15.16 -36.81
N VAL A 175 11.44 13.89 -36.79
CA VAL A 175 10.26 13.48 -36.01
C VAL A 175 10.51 13.60 -34.51
N TYR A 176 11.68 13.18 -34.03
CA TYR A 176 12.08 13.34 -32.63
C TYR A 176 12.06 14.82 -32.21
N ALA A 177 12.71 15.70 -32.99
CA ALA A 177 12.73 17.13 -32.74
C ALA A 177 11.30 17.72 -32.70
N TYR A 178 10.46 17.39 -33.68
CA TYR A 178 9.06 17.80 -33.70
C TYR A 178 8.32 17.39 -32.42
N LEU A 179 8.46 16.13 -31.98
CA LEU A 179 7.78 15.63 -30.78
C LEU A 179 8.24 16.33 -29.50
N ILE A 180 9.55 16.51 -29.29
CA ILE A 180 10.04 17.15 -28.05
C ILE A 180 9.79 18.67 -28.03
N GLU A 181 9.75 19.33 -29.19
CA GLU A 181 9.45 20.76 -29.30
C GLU A 181 7.96 21.09 -29.10
N ASN A 182 7.06 20.16 -29.45
CA ASN A 182 5.60 20.36 -29.39
C ASN A 182 4.91 19.68 -28.19
N ALA A 183 5.62 18.85 -27.41
CA ALA A 183 5.04 18.21 -26.23
C ALA A 183 4.76 19.21 -25.09
N GLU A 184 3.47 19.45 -24.85
CA GLU A 184 2.94 20.41 -23.88
C GLU A 184 2.24 19.70 -22.71
N GLU A 185 2.25 20.36 -21.54
CA GLU A 185 1.48 19.94 -20.37
C GLU A 185 0.14 20.68 -20.37
N LEU A 186 -0.94 19.95 -20.61
CA LEU A 186 -2.29 20.48 -20.80
C LEU A 186 -3.29 19.68 -19.96
N PRO A 187 -4.50 20.20 -19.65
CA PRO A 187 -5.48 19.47 -18.83
C PRO A 187 -5.87 18.10 -19.39
N GLN A 188 -5.91 17.94 -20.72
CA GLN A 188 -6.19 16.66 -21.40
C GLN A 188 -4.98 15.71 -21.50
N THR A 189 -3.80 16.15 -21.08
CA THR A 189 -2.60 15.31 -20.94
C THR A 189 -2.29 15.02 -19.47
N ALA A 190 -3.21 15.35 -18.55
CA ALA A 190 -3.18 14.84 -17.19
C ALA A 190 -3.23 13.30 -17.17
N GLU A 191 -2.98 12.72 -16.00
CA GLU A 191 -3.05 11.28 -15.83
C GLU A 191 -4.47 10.77 -16.14
N PRO A 192 -4.63 9.78 -17.06
CA PRO A 192 -5.94 9.15 -17.26
C PRO A 192 -6.35 8.43 -15.98
N ALA A 193 -7.63 8.52 -15.60
CA ALA A 193 -8.16 7.77 -14.48
C ALA A 193 -7.98 6.24 -14.68
N PRO A 194 -7.77 5.46 -13.61
CA PRO A 194 -7.75 4.00 -13.68
C PRO A 194 -9.08 3.47 -14.23
N ALA A 195 -9.02 2.26 -14.80
CA ALA A 195 -10.21 1.60 -15.34
C ALA A 195 -11.27 1.33 -14.23
N LEU A 196 -10.81 0.86 -13.07
CA LEU A 196 -11.57 0.69 -11.83
C LEU A 196 -10.57 0.56 -10.67
N SER A 197 -10.57 1.46 -9.69
CA SER A 197 -9.80 1.38 -8.44
C SER A 197 -10.67 1.54 -7.19
N ILE A 198 -10.20 0.98 -6.07
CA ILE A 198 -10.76 1.21 -4.73
C ILE A 198 -9.61 1.58 -3.79
N THR A 199 -9.72 2.73 -3.12
CA THR A 199 -8.67 3.24 -2.21
C THR A 199 -9.30 3.70 -0.89
N PRO A 200 -8.78 3.27 0.28
CA PRO A 200 -7.73 2.27 0.48
C PRO A 200 -8.27 0.85 0.22
N GLY A 201 -7.41 -0.14 -0.02
CA GLY A 201 -7.85 -1.54 -0.14
C GLY A 201 -8.31 -2.17 1.18
N THR A 202 -7.86 -1.63 2.32
CA THR A 202 -8.17 -2.15 3.66
C THR A 202 -8.49 -1.03 4.66
N ALA A 203 -9.34 -1.35 5.63
CA ALA A 203 -9.60 -0.51 6.80
C ALA A 203 -9.78 -1.37 8.06
N SER A 204 -9.58 -0.77 9.24
CA SER A 204 -9.81 -1.44 10.53
C SER A 204 -10.61 -0.51 11.46
N GLY A 205 -11.52 -1.05 12.27
CA GLY A 205 -12.36 -0.24 13.16
C GLY A 205 -13.00 -0.99 14.34
N THR A 206 -14.14 -0.47 14.78
CA THR A 206 -14.89 -0.97 15.94
C THR A 206 -16.35 -1.23 15.58
N ALA A 207 -16.94 -2.28 16.14
CA ALA A 207 -18.36 -2.56 15.95
C ALA A 207 -19.23 -1.41 16.51
N GLY A 208 -20.34 -1.09 15.86
CA GLY A 208 -21.19 0.07 16.18
C GLY A 208 -20.78 1.37 15.49
N GLU A 209 -19.75 1.34 14.65
CA GLU A 209 -19.30 2.44 13.80
C GLU A 209 -19.33 1.99 12.33
N THR A 210 -19.29 2.96 11.40
CA THR A 210 -19.04 2.66 9.98
C THR A 210 -17.53 2.56 9.76
N VAL A 211 -17.06 1.41 9.28
CA VAL A 211 -15.64 1.11 9.12
C VAL A 211 -15.21 1.30 7.66
N GLY A 212 -14.21 2.17 7.46
CA GLY A 212 -13.61 2.50 6.18
C GLY A 212 -13.94 3.91 5.67
N GLU A 213 -13.30 4.26 4.56
CA GLU A 213 -13.65 5.38 3.68
C GLU A 213 -13.16 4.96 2.28
N PHE A 214 -13.89 4.04 1.65
CA PHE A 214 -13.50 3.42 0.39
C PHE A 214 -13.96 4.28 -0.78
N LEU A 215 -13.03 4.99 -1.41
CA LEU A 215 -13.27 5.75 -2.65
C LEU A 215 -13.24 4.81 -3.85
N ILE A 216 -14.31 4.82 -4.66
CA ILE A 216 -14.36 4.16 -5.97
C ILE A 216 -13.96 5.16 -7.05
N GLN A 217 -13.01 4.80 -7.92
CA GLN A 217 -12.71 5.55 -9.15
C GLN A 217 -12.81 4.63 -10.36
N THR A 218 -13.46 5.07 -11.44
CA THR A 218 -13.69 4.23 -12.62
C THR A 218 -14.11 5.06 -13.84
N ASN A 219 -14.01 4.48 -15.03
CA ASN A 219 -14.67 5.02 -16.23
C ASN A 219 -15.90 4.21 -16.70
N ALA A 220 -16.33 3.22 -15.91
CA ALA A 220 -17.63 2.58 -16.03
C ALA A 220 -18.69 3.33 -15.19
N SER A 221 -19.94 2.85 -15.22
CA SER A 221 -21.07 3.43 -14.49
C SER A 221 -22.03 2.32 -14.04
N ALA A 222 -22.68 2.49 -12.89
CA ALA A 222 -23.57 1.51 -12.25
C ALA A 222 -22.92 0.13 -12.12
N ILE A 223 -21.81 0.07 -11.36
CA ILE A 223 -21.07 -1.17 -11.12
C ILE A 223 -21.75 -1.94 -9.98
N PRO A 224 -22.18 -3.20 -10.19
CA PRO A 224 -22.82 -3.99 -9.14
C PRO A 224 -21.84 -4.36 -8.02
N VAL A 225 -22.29 -4.24 -6.78
CA VAL A 225 -21.54 -4.60 -5.58
C VAL A 225 -21.77 -6.08 -5.25
N VAL A 226 -20.70 -6.86 -5.14
CA VAL A 226 -20.71 -8.21 -4.58
C VAL A 226 -20.20 -8.15 -3.14
N LEU A 227 -21.11 -8.17 -2.18
CA LEU A 227 -20.80 -8.09 -0.75
C LEU A 227 -20.62 -9.49 -0.14
N ASP A 228 -19.50 -9.71 0.55
CA ASP A 228 -19.25 -10.87 1.42
C ASP A 228 -19.06 -10.40 2.86
N ALA A 229 -20.12 -10.49 3.66
CA ALA A 229 -20.19 -9.92 5.00
C ALA A 229 -21.01 -10.78 5.97
N PRO A 230 -20.72 -10.73 7.29
CA PRO A 230 -21.55 -11.34 8.34
C PRO A 230 -22.99 -10.79 8.36
N GLU A 231 -23.91 -11.56 8.95
CA GLU A 231 -25.32 -11.15 9.09
C GLU A 231 -25.44 -9.81 9.84
N GLY A 232 -26.15 -8.85 9.24
CA GLY A 232 -26.37 -7.52 9.80
C GLY A 232 -25.35 -6.45 9.39
N VAL A 233 -24.21 -6.83 8.80
CA VAL A 233 -23.23 -5.88 8.24
C VAL A 233 -23.66 -5.49 6.81
N THR A 234 -23.68 -4.20 6.51
CA THR A 234 -24.05 -3.68 5.18
C THR A 234 -23.03 -2.69 4.65
N LEU A 235 -22.77 -2.69 3.34
CA LEU A 235 -22.06 -1.61 2.69
C LEU A 235 -23.01 -0.42 2.51
N VAL A 236 -22.59 0.77 2.97
CA VAL A 236 -23.36 2.02 2.90
C VAL A 236 -22.55 3.10 2.18
N ASP A 237 -23.25 4.01 1.51
CA ASP A 237 -22.66 5.26 1.00
C ASP A 237 -22.47 6.26 2.15
N LEU A 238 -21.32 6.95 2.19
CA LEU A 238 -20.92 7.82 3.30
C LEU A 238 -21.48 9.25 3.21
N GLU A 239 -22.02 9.67 2.06
CA GLU A 239 -22.73 10.96 1.95
C GLU A 239 -24.18 10.86 2.42
N THR A 240 -24.81 9.70 2.23
CA THR A 240 -26.25 9.46 2.44
C THR A 240 -26.58 8.55 3.63
N ASP A 241 -25.64 7.72 4.08
CA ASP A 241 -25.83 6.64 5.08
C ASP A 241 -26.86 5.57 4.63
N GLU A 242 -27.13 5.47 3.31
CA GLU A 242 -28.04 4.47 2.73
C GLU A 242 -27.27 3.22 2.22
N PRO A 243 -27.85 2.00 2.32
CA PRO A 243 -27.22 0.78 1.79
C PRO A 243 -27.07 0.78 0.27
N VAL A 244 -25.88 0.44 -0.23
CA VAL A 244 -25.58 0.39 -1.66
C VAL A 244 -25.55 -1.03 -2.22
N THR A 245 -26.04 -1.19 -3.45
CA THR A 245 -25.93 -2.43 -4.25
C THR A 245 -25.28 -2.20 -5.61
N GLU A 246 -25.13 -0.95 -6.01
CA GLU A 246 -24.43 -0.48 -7.21
C GLU A 246 -23.63 0.77 -6.79
N VAL A 247 -22.49 1.02 -7.45
CA VAL A 247 -21.63 2.21 -7.22
C VAL A 247 -21.19 2.84 -8.54
N ASP A 248 -20.96 4.14 -8.52
CA ASP A 248 -20.48 4.98 -9.60
C ASP A 248 -19.08 5.57 -9.31
N ASN A 249 -18.50 6.27 -10.29
CA ASN A 249 -17.22 6.93 -10.12
C ASN A 249 -17.31 8.14 -9.16
N GLY A 250 -16.54 8.09 -8.08
CA GLY A 250 -16.45 9.13 -7.06
C GLY A 250 -17.21 8.79 -5.78
N ASP A 251 -17.97 7.70 -5.76
CA ASP A 251 -18.70 7.22 -4.58
C ASP A 251 -17.70 6.88 -3.45
N THR A 252 -18.12 7.17 -2.21
CA THR A 252 -17.36 6.83 -1.01
C THR A 252 -18.21 5.93 -0.13
N VAL A 253 -17.74 4.71 0.13
CA VAL A 253 -18.52 3.69 0.84
C VAL A 253 -17.81 3.20 2.11
N GLY A 254 -18.57 2.63 3.04
CA GLY A 254 -18.05 2.02 4.26
C GLY A 254 -18.92 0.86 4.75
N PHE A 255 -18.38 -0.01 5.60
CA PHE A 255 -19.17 -1.08 6.21
C PHE A 255 -19.84 -0.56 7.47
N SER A 256 -21.18 -0.45 7.46
CA SER A 256 -21.95 -0.22 8.69
C SER A 256 -21.96 -1.51 9.51
N VAL A 257 -21.29 -1.49 10.67
CA VAL A 257 -21.15 -2.66 11.55
C VAL A 257 -22.07 -2.52 12.77
N PRO A 258 -22.99 -3.46 13.04
CA PRO A 258 -23.85 -3.42 14.24
C PRO A 258 -23.05 -3.36 15.55
N ALA A 259 -23.55 -2.63 16.55
CA ALA A 259 -22.85 -2.46 17.84
C ALA A 259 -22.72 -3.77 18.66
N ASP A 260 -23.58 -4.75 18.40
CA ASP A 260 -23.56 -6.08 19.00
C ASP A 260 -22.83 -7.13 18.15
N ALA A 261 -22.20 -6.73 17.02
CA ALA A 261 -21.39 -7.63 16.21
C ALA A 261 -20.14 -8.11 16.97
N GLU A 262 -19.86 -9.41 16.90
CA GLU A 262 -18.57 -9.96 17.31
C GLU A 262 -17.44 -9.41 16.41
N ALA A 263 -16.20 -9.47 16.89
CA ALA A 263 -15.03 -9.11 16.09
C ALA A 263 -14.98 -9.96 14.80
N GLY A 264 -14.79 -9.32 13.65
CA GLY A 264 -14.97 -9.96 12.35
C GLY A 264 -14.33 -9.18 11.22
N GLN A 265 -14.62 -9.62 9.99
CA GLN A 265 -14.18 -9.01 8.75
C GLN A 265 -15.31 -9.10 7.72
N ALA A 266 -15.39 -8.12 6.83
CA ALA A 266 -16.22 -8.13 5.64
C ALA A 266 -15.41 -7.66 4.43
N SER A 267 -15.84 -8.02 3.23
CA SER A 267 -15.26 -7.55 1.98
C SER A 267 -16.34 -7.26 0.95
N PHE A 268 -16.03 -6.41 -0.02
CA PHE A 268 -16.84 -6.27 -1.22
C PHE A 268 -15.94 -6.32 -2.45
N SER A 269 -16.50 -6.80 -3.55
CA SER A 269 -15.87 -6.72 -4.86
C SER A 269 -16.78 -6.08 -5.90
N LEU A 270 -16.12 -5.48 -6.87
CA LEU A 270 -16.67 -4.77 -8.01
C LEU A 270 -16.15 -5.44 -9.28
N GLU A 271 -17.00 -5.60 -10.29
CA GLU A 271 -16.60 -6.07 -11.63
C GLU A 271 -17.31 -5.24 -12.70
N ALA A 272 -16.56 -4.68 -13.64
CA ALA A 272 -17.08 -3.80 -14.68
C ALA A 272 -16.36 -4.02 -16.02
N SER A 273 -17.05 -3.70 -17.11
CA SER A 273 -16.40 -3.50 -18.41
C SER A 273 -15.98 -2.04 -18.52
N ALA A 274 -14.69 -1.79 -18.45
CA ALA A 274 -14.08 -0.46 -18.46
C ALA A 274 -13.04 -0.37 -19.58
N THR A 275 -12.56 0.85 -19.88
CA THR A 275 -11.49 1.05 -20.86
C THR A 275 -10.17 1.35 -20.15
N VAL A 276 -9.14 0.53 -20.38
CA VAL A 276 -7.77 0.90 -20.00
C VAL A 276 -7.32 1.97 -21.01
N ALA A 277 -7.08 3.19 -20.53
CA ALA A 277 -6.76 4.32 -21.40
C ALA A 277 -5.29 4.32 -21.86
N THR A 278 -5.04 4.92 -23.04
CA THR A 278 -3.71 5.41 -23.43
C THR A 278 -3.15 6.29 -22.30
N GLY A 279 -1.88 6.10 -21.96
CA GLY A 279 -1.21 6.82 -20.87
C GLY A 279 -1.23 6.12 -19.51
N ARG A 280 -2.00 5.03 -19.28
CA ARG A 280 -1.90 4.27 -18.02
C ARG A 280 -0.55 3.55 -17.91
N LEU A 281 0.04 3.55 -16.71
CA LEU A 281 1.35 2.97 -16.43
C LEU A 281 1.20 1.51 -15.99
N PHE A 282 2.12 0.65 -16.44
CA PHE A 282 2.19 -0.77 -16.08
C PHE A 282 3.56 -1.11 -15.51
N LYS A 283 3.55 -1.58 -14.25
CA LYS A 283 4.73 -1.85 -13.42
C LYS A 283 4.90 -3.33 -13.17
N GLY A 284 6.12 -3.83 -13.28
CA GLY A 284 6.43 -5.25 -13.04
C GLY A 284 6.22 -5.66 -11.58
N GLU A 285 5.55 -6.79 -11.33
CA GLU A 285 5.27 -7.32 -9.98
C GLU A 285 6.44 -8.11 -9.36
N SER A 286 7.45 -8.46 -10.16
CA SER A 286 8.56 -9.34 -9.77
C SER A 286 9.63 -8.62 -8.94
N GLU A 287 10.18 -9.28 -7.90
CA GLU A 287 11.37 -8.82 -7.17
C GLU A 287 12.57 -8.52 -8.09
N GLU A 288 12.69 -9.30 -9.18
CA GLU A 288 13.66 -8.99 -10.22
C GLU A 288 13.03 -8.02 -11.25
N PRO A 289 13.56 -6.78 -11.40
CA PRO A 289 12.86 -5.71 -12.12
C PRO A 289 12.87 -5.91 -13.64
N THR A 290 11.72 -5.64 -14.26
CA THR A 290 11.51 -5.50 -15.71
C THR A 290 11.20 -4.04 -16.03
N GLN A 291 11.44 -3.60 -17.28
CA GLN A 291 11.21 -2.21 -17.68
C GLN A 291 9.75 -1.80 -17.43
N THR A 292 9.52 -0.57 -16.98
CA THR A 292 8.16 -0.03 -16.81
C THR A 292 7.56 0.32 -18.17
N LEU A 293 6.28 0.00 -18.37
CA LEU A 293 5.56 0.18 -19.62
C LEU A 293 4.46 1.24 -19.48
N ILE A 294 4.04 1.83 -20.59
CA ILE A 294 2.91 2.77 -20.64
C ILE A 294 2.01 2.47 -21.84
N THR A 295 0.69 2.51 -21.66
CA THR A 295 -0.29 2.18 -22.70
C THR A 295 -0.22 3.18 -23.86
N ALA A 296 0.08 2.69 -25.06
CA ALA A 296 0.00 3.44 -26.30
C ALA A 296 -1.39 3.31 -26.93
N GLU A 297 -1.91 2.09 -27.02
CA GLU A 297 -3.27 1.79 -27.47
C GLU A 297 -4.01 1.04 -26.37
N GLY A 298 -5.07 1.68 -25.88
CA GLY A 298 -5.97 1.12 -24.86
C GLY A 298 -6.91 0.05 -25.40
N GLY A 299 -7.62 -0.61 -24.49
CA GLY A 299 -8.61 -1.65 -24.78
C GLY A 299 -9.78 -1.63 -23.80
N GLN A 300 -10.95 -2.07 -24.26
CA GLN A 300 -12.06 -2.39 -23.36
C GLN A 300 -11.78 -3.76 -22.73
N ALA A 301 -11.82 -3.82 -21.40
CA ALA A 301 -11.49 -4.99 -20.61
C ALA A 301 -12.49 -5.17 -19.47
N THR A 302 -12.60 -6.41 -18.99
CA THR A 302 -13.24 -6.74 -17.72
C THR A 302 -12.23 -6.46 -16.62
N VAL A 303 -12.56 -5.50 -15.76
CA VAL A 303 -11.74 -5.10 -14.62
C VAL A 303 -12.49 -5.38 -13.33
N SER A 304 -11.75 -5.74 -12.29
CA SER A 304 -12.30 -6.00 -10.97
C SER A 304 -11.48 -5.28 -9.89
N ALA A 305 -12.13 -5.02 -8.76
CA ALA A 305 -11.50 -4.49 -7.56
C ALA A 305 -12.16 -5.09 -6.31
N SER A 306 -11.43 -5.19 -5.22
CA SER A 306 -11.95 -5.61 -3.92
C SER A 306 -11.30 -4.87 -2.76
N ALA A 307 -12.11 -4.54 -1.77
CA ALA A 307 -11.66 -3.97 -0.51
C ALA A 307 -12.27 -4.73 0.67
N SER A 308 -11.61 -4.67 1.83
CA SER A 308 -12.08 -5.32 3.05
C SER A 308 -11.93 -4.43 4.28
N ALA A 309 -12.74 -4.70 5.29
CA ALA A 309 -12.60 -4.08 6.59
C ALA A 309 -12.66 -5.12 7.72
N ASP A 310 -11.73 -5.04 8.66
CA ASP A 310 -11.78 -5.78 9.91
C ASP A 310 -12.28 -4.88 11.06
N TRP A 311 -12.86 -5.48 12.09
CA TRP A 311 -13.26 -4.74 13.29
C TRP A 311 -13.13 -5.56 14.57
N THR A 312 -12.94 -4.83 15.66
CA THR A 312 -12.99 -5.37 17.02
C THR A 312 -14.34 -5.09 17.68
N VAL A 313 -14.66 -5.79 18.77
CA VAL A 313 -15.93 -5.62 19.50
C VAL A 313 -16.06 -4.18 19.99
N GLY A 314 -17.18 -3.55 19.65
CA GLY A 314 -17.53 -2.19 20.03
C GLY A 314 -17.72 -2.05 21.52
N GLY A 315 -16.90 -1.21 22.15
CA GLY A 315 -17.17 -0.64 23.47
C GLY A 315 -17.57 -1.63 24.57
N GLU A 316 -16.61 -2.39 25.10
CA GLU A 316 -16.62 -2.56 26.56
C GLU A 316 -16.44 -1.17 27.19
N THR A 317 -17.54 -0.48 27.48
CA THR A 317 -17.54 0.36 28.67
C THR A 317 -17.36 -0.63 29.81
N PRO A 318 -16.25 -0.60 30.57
CA PRO A 318 -16.12 -1.51 31.69
C PRO A 318 -17.34 -1.29 32.58
N PRO A 319 -18.09 -2.33 32.99
CA PRO A 319 -19.14 -2.15 33.97
C PRO A 319 -18.48 -1.45 35.16
N GLU A 320 -19.06 -0.34 35.64
CA GLU A 320 -18.48 0.45 36.74
C GLU A 320 -18.06 -0.53 37.82
N SER A 321 -16.74 -0.69 38.01
CA SER A 321 -16.24 -1.60 39.01
C SER A 321 -16.81 -1.09 40.32
N PRO A 322 -17.62 -1.88 41.05
CA PRO A 322 -18.18 -1.42 42.30
C PRO A 322 -17.00 -1.03 43.19
N GLU A 323 -16.98 0.23 43.64
CA GLU A 323 -15.89 0.74 44.48
C GLU A 323 -15.62 -0.26 45.61
N PRO A 324 -14.38 -0.77 45.75
CA PRO A 324 -14.06 -1.70 46.81
C PRO A 324 -14.41 -1.06 48.14
N SER A 325 -15.43 -1.60 48.83
CA SER A 325 -15.84 -1.08 50.13
C SER A 325 -14.66 -1.17 51.09
N GLU A 326 -14.20 -0.01 51.54
CA GLU A 326 -13.00 0.14 52.36
C GLU A 326 -13.16 -0.68 53.66
N PRO A 327 -12.31 -1.69 53.92
CA PRO A 327 -12.41 -2.48 55.14
C PRO A 327 -11.96 -1.65 56.35
N GLU A 328 -12.72 -1.73 57.44
CA GLU A 328 -12.54 -0.90 58.63
C GLU A 328 -11.10 -0.93 59.20
N SER A 329 -10.57 0.26 59.45
CA SER A 329 -9.24 0.48 60.04
C SER A 329 -9.17 -0.05 61.48
N PRO A 330 -8.16 -0.85 61.86
CA PRO A 330 -7.90 -1.18 63.26
C PRO A 330 -7.28 0.01 64.01
N GLU A 331 -7.83 0.33 65.19
CA GLU A 331 -7.36 1.42 66.05
C GLU A 331 -5.87 1.26 66.46
N PRO A 332 -5.03 2.30 66.28
CA PRO A 332 -3.71 2.36 66.90
C PRO A 332 -3.85 2.77 68.38
N SER A 333 -3.31 1.94 69.29
CA SER A 333 -3.26 2.29 70.72
C SER A 333 -2.31 3.47 70.99
N GLU A 334 -2.81 4.46 71.73
CA GLU A 334 -2.04 5.58 72.28
C GLU A 334 -0.95 5.09 73.27
N PRO A 335 0.17 5.82 73.41
CA PRO A 335 0.35 6.50 74.69
C PRO A 335 1.04 7.88 74.66
N GLU A 336 0.39 8.81 75.36
CA GLU A 336 0.91 9.86 76.24
C GLU A 336 1.73 11.06 75.70
N SER A 337 1.21 12.25 76.06
CA SER A 337 1.78 13.60 75.92
C SER A 337 2.97 13.85 76.85
N PRO A 338 3.78 14.92 76.64
CA PRO A 338 3.39 16.21 77.22
C PRO A 338 3.71 17.48 76.38
N GLU A 339 2.68 18.33 76.25
CA GLU A 339 2.64 19.81 76.37
C GLU A 339 3.61 20.78 75.61
N PRO A 340 3.20 22.06 75.40
CA PRO A 340 3.78 22.95 74.39
C PRO A 340 4.64 24.09 74.94
N THR A 341 5.36 24.83 74.06
CA THR A 341 5.53 26.30 74.15
C THR A 341 6.09 26.90 72.83
N PRO A 342 5.91 28.22 72.58
CA PRO A 342 6.03 28.86 71.25
C PRO A 342 7.32 29.70 71.08
N SER A 343 7.36 30.55 70.03
CA SER A 343 8.25 31.73 69.76
C SER A 343 8.91 31.64 68.37
N ASP A 344 9.08 32.69 67.55
CA ASP A 344 8.42 34.01 67.45
C ASP A 344 8.63 34.60 66.03
N GLU A 345 7.87 35.66 65.76
CA GLU A 345 7.87 36.73 64.74
C GLU A 345 9.12 37.08 63.86
N PRO A 346 9.00 38.02 62.87
CA PRO A 346 9.75 37.98 61.62
C PRO A 346 10.91 38.99 61.54
N SER A 347 11.53 39.11 60.36
CA SER A 347 12.35 40.28 60.00
C SER A 347 12.27 40.61 58.52
N GLU A 348 11.99 41.89 58.26
CA GLU A 348 11.89 42.52 56.94
C GLU A 348 13.27 43.16 56.55
N PRO A 349 13.44 44.05 55.55
CA PRO A 349 14.51 43.91 54.57
C PRO A 349 15.65 44.92 54.73
N THR A 350 16.57 45.01 53.76
CA THR A 350 17.51 46.15 53.67
C THR A 350 17.78 46.61 52.23
N ASP A 351 17.32 47.85 51.99
CA ASP A 351 17.75 48.87 51.02
C ASP A 351 19.26 48.92 50.63
N LYS A 352 19.77 49.54 49.54
CA LYS A 352 19.23 50.17 48.29
C LYS A 352 20.44 50.61 47.38
N PRO A 353 20.41 51.63 46.48
CA PRO A 353 20.51 51.48 45.02
C PRO A 353 21.74 52.13 44.33
N SER A 354 21.79 52.06 42.99
CA SER A 354 21.96 53.24 42.11
C SER A 354 21.37 52.99 40.70
N GLU A 355 20.86 54.06 40.07
CA GLU A 355 19.95 54.07 38.89
C GLU A 355 20.71 54.40 37.54
N PRO A 356 20.06 54.90 36.44
CA PRO A 356 19.34 54.10 35.42
C PRO A 356 19.65 54.50 33.95
N ALA A 357 19.01 53.83 32.97
CA ALA A 357 18.50 54.33 31.65
C ALA A 357 18.32 53.15 30.66
N ASP A 358 17.35 53.10 29.73
CA ASP A 358 16.05 53.77 29.54
C ASP A 358 15.22 52.89 28.54
N ASP A 359 13.90 53.04 28.50
CA ASP A 359 12.95 52.19 27.77
C ASP A 359 13.04 52.26 26.23
N ARG A 360 12.76 51.11 25.56
CA ARG A 360 11.55 50.97 24.71
C ARG A 360 11.32 49.60 24.03
N ASN A 361 10.05 49.19 24.06
CA ASN A 361 9.30 48.29 23.16
C ASN A 361 9.48 46.77 23.28
N GLU A 362 8.47 46.16 23.89
CA GLU A 362 7.99 44.78 23.71
C GLU A 362 7.12 44.68 22.42
N PRO A 363 6.81 43.47 21.83
CA PRO A 363 6.14 42.38 22.53
C PRO A 363 6.62 40.93 22.28
N THR A 364 6.04 40.05 23.09
CA THR A 364 6.29 38.62 23.32
C THR A 364 5.96 37.65 22.18
N LEU A 365 6.64 36.49 22.16
CA LEU A 365 6.12 35.20 21.70
C LEU A 365 6.44 34.09 22.72
N PRO A 366 5.61 33.04 22.86
CA PRO A 366 5.70 32.09 23.97
C PRO A 366 6.81 31.04 23.84
N VAL A 367 7.31 30.59 24.99
CA VAL A 367 8.28 29.49 25.10
C VAL A 367 7.56 28.16 25.33
N THR A 368 7.77 27.21 24.41
CA THR A 368 7.68 25.77 24.67
C THR A 368 9.11 25.23 24.58
N GLY A 369 9.70 24.64 25.61
CA GLY A 369 9.22 23.41 26.25
C GLY A 369 9.51 22.25 25.30
N GLY A 370 10.58 21.46 25.42
CA GLY A 370 11.46 21.23 26.57
C GLY A 370 11.58 19.74 26.95
N ALA A 371 11.33 18.81 26.02
CA ALA A 371 11.31 17.37 26.30
C ALA A 371 11.65 16.48 25.08
N LEU A 372 12.92 16.43 24.64
CA LEU A 372 13.39 15.48 23.61
C LEU A 372 14.68 14.72 23.97
N ALA A 373 15.08 14.71 25.25
CA ALA A 373 16.28 14.00 25.72
C ALA A 373 16.02 12.54 26.15
N GLY A 374 14.76 12.06 26.16
CA GLY A 374 14.38 10.78 26.77
C GLY A 374 14.48 9.53 25.88
N LEU A 375 14.36 9.66 24.55
CA LEU A 375 14.09 8.51 23.68
C LEU A 375 15.33 7.83 23.07
N VAL A 376 16.51 8.45 23.13
CA VAL A 376 17.74 7.87 22.54
C VAL A 376 18.33 6.71 23.38
N ALA A 377 17.99 6.63 24.68
CA ALA A 377 18.52 5.60 25.58
C ALA A 377 17.85 4.22 25.41
N ALA A 378 16.59 4.16 24.98
CA ALA A 378 15.85 2.89 24.88
C ALA A 378 16.25 2.05 23.66
N GLY A 379 16.51 2.68 22.50
CA GLY A 379 16.82 1.97 21.25
C GLY A 379 18.13 1.17 21.30
N VAL A 380 19.14 1.65 22.02
CA VAL A 380 20.45 0.98 22.13
C VAL A 380 20.36 -0.30 22.98
N ALA A 381 19.48 -0.35 23.98
CA ALA A 381 19.30 -1.54 24.82
C ALA A 381 18.63 -2.71 24.05
N ALA A 382 17.66 -2.42 23.19
CA ALA A 382 16.94 -3.42 22.40
C ALA A 382 17.85 -4.13 21.38
N LEU A 383 18.70 -3.38 20.67
CA LEU A 383 19.64 -3.93 19.69
C LEU A 383 20.70 -4.84 20.34
N GLY A 384 21.15 -4.51 21.56
CA GLY A 384 22.09 -5.34 22.32
C GLY A 384 21.51 -6.71 22.71
N ALA A 385 20.24 -6.76 23.12
CA ALA A 385 19.57 -7.99 23.52
C ALA A 385 19.31 -8.94 22.32
N GLY A 386 18.83 -8.40 21.19
CA GLY A 386 18.53 -9.18 19.98
C GLY A 386 19.76 -9.85 19.37
N GLY A 387 20.89 -9.13 19.27
CA GLY A 387 22.13 -9.66 18.71
C GLY A 387 22.71 -10.84 19.51
N GLY A 388 22.61 -10.78 20.85
CA GLY A 388 23.10 -11.84 21.75
C GLY A 388 22.38 -13.18 21.56
N ALA A 389 21.06 -13.16 21.38
CA ALA A 389 20.25 -14.37 21.20
C ALA A 389 20.59 -15.11 19.88
N ILE A 390 20.78 -14.37 18.79
CA ILE A 390 21.10 -14.94 17.46
C ILE A 390 22.52 -15.52 17.43
N TYR A 391 23.49 -14.89 18.12
CA TYR A 391 24.85 -15.41 18.20
C TYR A 391 24.92 -16.73 19.01
N LEU A 392 24.20 -16.81 20.14
CA LEU A 392 24.18 -18.00 20.98
C LEU A 392 23.44 -19.19 20.32
N SER A 393 22.36 -18.95 19.56
CA SER A 393 21.66 -20.02 18.83
C SER A 393 22.52 -20.63 17.72
N ARG A 394 23.24 -19.80 16.95
CA ARG A 394 24.19 -20.26 15.93
C ARG A 394 25.33 -21.09 16.51
N LYS A 395 25.93 -20.66 17.63
CA LYS A 395 27.01 -21.40 18.29
C LYS A 395 26.56 -22.78 18.81
N ARG A 396 25.31 -22.90 19.27
CA ARG A 396 24.74 -24.17 19.74
C ARG A 396 24.45 -25.16 18.60
N LYS A 397 24.12 -24.67 17.40
CA LYS A 397 23.91 -25.53 16.21
C LYS A 397 25.22 -26.10 15.64
N ALA A 398 26.33 -25.36 15.76
CA ALA A 398 27.65 -25.83 15.33
C ALA A 398 28.25 -26.92 16.24
N ALA A 399 27.91 -26.93 17.54
CA ALA A 399 28.43 -27.91 18.51
C ALA A 399 27.78 -29.31 18.40
N ASN A 400 26.59 -29.41 17.82
CA ASN A 400 25.85 -30.68 17.69
C ASN A 400 26.05 -31.39 16.33
N GLY A 401 27.01 -30.92 15.51
CA GLY A 401 27.22 -31.39 14.13
C GLY A 401 28.42 -32.32 13.92
N GLN A 402 29.06 -32.84 14.98
CA GLN A 402 30.32 -33.61 14.88
C GLN A 402 30.23 -35.08 15.34
N ASP A 403 29.02 -35.64 15.55
CA ASP A 403 28.82 -37.03 15.98
C ASP A 403 27.93 -37.85 15.02
N LEU A 404 28.14 -37.76 13.69
CA LEU A 404 27.50 -38.63 12.69
C LEU A 404 28.39 -38.94 11.46
N GLU A 405 29.61 -39.45 11.69
CA GLU A 405 30.30 -40.31 10.72
C GLU A 405 30.87 -41.55 11.44
N GLY A 406 30.28 -42.72 11.16
CA GLY A 406 30.61 -44.02 11.74
C GLY A 406 29.79 -45.15 11.13
#